data_AF-A0A845Z600-F1
#
_entry.id   AF-A0A845Z600-F1
#
_cell.length_a   1.000
_cell.length_b   1.000
_cell.length_c   1.000
_cell.angle_alpha   90.00
_cell.angle_beta   90.00
_cell.angle_gamma   90.00
#
_symmetry.space_group_name_H-M   'P 1'
#
loop_
_entity.id
_entity.type
_entity.pdbx_description
1 polymer ?
#
loop_
_entity_poly.entity_id
_entity_poly.type
_entity_poly.pdbx_seq_one_letter_code
_entity_poly.pdbx_strand_id
1 'polypeptide(L)'
;MIKNPGKAVFPIEFKLEAKSQSIIALDPGVRSFLTGFDGEKFIDIGKGDITRIFRLSQHIDKLISNKTALKGRQKKYKRQRLMRKIDNLFMRIRNLIDEVHKKVAKWLTTEYRIIFLPTFESSHKVAKSGKKKRKLNSCVSSPNAKLGTNHVSNKLLSSTL
;
A
#
# COMPACT_ATOMS: atom_id res chain seq x y z
N MET A 1 18.95 -13.60 -29.01
CA MET A 1 18.62 -14.29 -27.75
C MET A 1 19.65 -13.91 -26.70
N ILE A 2 19.31 -13.03 -25.76
CA ILE A 2 20.22 -12.64 -24.68
C ILE A 2 19.91 -13.56 -23.48
N LYS A 3 20.81 -14.49 -23.17
CA LYS A 3 20.73 -15.32 -21.95
C LYS A 3 21.02 -14.40 -20.76
N ASN A 4 20.05 -14.21 -19.87
CA ASN A 4 20.31 -13.56 -18.58
C ASN A 4 21.31 -14.41 -17.79
N PRO A 5 22.46 -13.88 -17.34
CA PRO A 5 23.40 -14.63 -16.53
C PRO A 5 22.75 -14.93 -15.17
N GLY A 6 22.78 -16.21 -14.77
CA GLY A 6 22.22 -16.67 -13.51
C GLY A 6 22.94 -16.00 -12.33
N LYS A 7 22.17 -15.39 -11.42
CA LYS A 7 22.70 -14.87 -10.15
C LYS A 7 22.90 -16.05 -9.20
N ALA A 8 24.14 -16.33 -8.82
CA ALA A 8 24.44 -17.23 -7.71
C ALA A 8 24.34 -16.44 -6.40
N VAL A 9 23.50 -16.91 -5.47
CA VAL A 9 23.42 -16.38 -4.11
C VAL A 9 24.21 -17.34 -3.22
N PHE A 10 25.38 -16.90 -2.77
CA PHE A 10 26.18 -17.65 -1.83
C PHE A 10 25.79 -17.24 -0.41
N PRO A 11 25.37 -18.17 0.46
CA PRO A 11 25.10 -17.84 1.85
C PRO A 11 26.42 -17.44 2.51
N ILE A 12 26.49 -16.20 2.98
CA ILE A 12 27.61 -15.74 3.81
C ILE A 12 27.29 -16.22 5.23
N GLU A 13 28.13 -17.11 5.76
CA GLU A 13 28.06 -17.52 7.15
C GLU A 13 28.41 -16.32 8.05
N PHE A 14 27.38 -15.71 8.65
CA PHE A 14 27.56 -14.63 9.59
C PHE A 14 27.81 -15.23 10.98
N LYS A 15 29.03 -15.09 11.49
CA LYS A 15 29.37 -15.53 12.84
C LYS A 15 28.82 -14.52 13.85
N LEU A 16 27.83 -14.94 14.64
CA LEU A 16 27.24 -14.15 15.71
C LEU A 16 28.25 -13.99 16.85
N GLU A 17 29.03 -12.92 16.82
CA GLU A 17 29.83 -12.52 17.98
C GLU A 17 28.91 -11.89 19.03
N ALA A 18 28.65 -12.67 20.09
CA ALA A 18 27.80 -12.31 21.22
C ALA A 18 28.38 -11.12 22.01
N LYS A 19 28.10 -9.92 21.53
CA LYS A 19 28.02 -8.71 22.36
C LYS A 19 26.65 -8.12 22.12
N SER A 20 25.68 -8.48 22.99
CA SER A 20 24.35 -7.84 23.11
C SER A 20 23.86 -7.20 21.81
N GLN A 21 23.80 -7.99 20.73
CA GLN A 21 23.40 -7.49 19.43
C GLN A 21 21.88 -7.40 19.49
N SER A 22 21.31 -6.20 19.45
CA SER A 22 19.87 -6.02 19.34
C SER A 22 19.44 -6.60 17.99
N ILE A 23 18.65 -7.66 18.02
CA ILE A 23 18.20 -8.42 16.86
C ILE A 23 16.68 -8.33 16.79
N ILE A 24 16.13 -7.84 15.68
CA ILE A 24 14.68 -7.72 15.53
C ILE A 24 14.17 -8.50 14.31
N ALA A 25 13.11 -9.28 14.51
CA ALA A 25 12.32 -9.85 13.44
C ALA A 25 11.12 -8.94 13.13
N LEU A 26 10.94 -8.54 11.87
CA LEU A 26 9.91 -7.59 11.46
C LEU A 26 8.90 -8.25 10.52
N ASP A 27 7.63 -8.31 10.87
CA ASP A 27 6.56 -8.77 10.00
C ASP A 27 5.59 -7.62 9.65
N PRO A 28 5.44 -7.25 8.38
CA PRO A 28 4.45 -6.25 7.98
C PRO A 28 3.03 -6.81 8.09
N GLY A 29 2.22 -6.17 8.93
CA GLY A 29 0.85 -6.57 9.21
C GLY A 29 -0.20 -5.78 8.42
N VAL A 30 -1.47 -6.19 8.57
CA VAL A 30 -2.64 -5.46 8.02
C VAL A 30 -3.18 -4.42 9.03
N ARG A 31 -3.00 -4.67 10.33
CA ARG A 31 -3.52 -3.84 11.43
C ARG A 31 -2.49 -2.88 12.04
N SER A 32 -1.22 -3.13 11.81
CA SER A 32 -0.04 -2.33 12.18
C SER A 32 0.79 -2.14 10.91
N PHE A 33 1.50 -1.02 10.81
CA PHE A 33 2.39 -0.77 9.67
C PHE A 33 3.52 -1.82 9.63
N LEU A 34 4.08 -2.15 10.79
CA LEU A 34 5.11 -3.17 10.96
C LEU A 34 5.01 -3.72 12.37
N THR A 35 5.18 -5.02 12.54
CA THR A 35 5.24 -5.65 13.86
C THR A 35 6.64 -6.21 14.06
N GLY A 36 7.33 -5.74 15.10
CA GLY A 36 8.67 -6.21 15.45
C GLY A 36 8.68 -7.13 16.66
N PHE A 37 9.56 -8.13 16.66
CA PHE A 37 9.85 -8.97 17.83
C PHE A 37 11.36 -9.02 18.06
N ASP A 38 11.78 -8.61 19.26
CA ASP A 38 13.17 -8.44 19.67
C ASP A 38 13.65 -9.55 20.62
N GLY A 39 12.99 -10.71 20.60
CA GLY A 39 13.24 -11.80 21.55
C GLY A 39 12.56 -11.63 22.91
N GLU A 40 12.38 -10.40 23.39
CA GLU A 40 11.72 -10.11 24.68
C GLU A 40 10.33 -9.48 24.54
N LYS A 41 10.15 -8.57 23.58
CA LYS A 41 8.95 -7.75 23.44
C LYS A 41 8.45 -7.67 22.01
N PHE A 42 7.12 -7.49 21.89
CA PHE A 42 6.46 -7.15 20.63
C PHE A 42 6.32 -5.64 20.50
N ILE A 43 6.66 -5.12 19.31
CA ILE A 43 6.65 -3.70 18.99
C ILE A 43 5.70 -3.49 17.81
N ASP A 44 4.52 -2.93 18.10
CA ASP A 44 3.55 -2.55 17.07
C ASP A 44 3.88 -1.15 16.54
N ILE A 45 4.39 -1.05 15.32
CA ILE A 45 4.67 0.22 14.65
C ILE A 45 3.43 0.66 13.87
N GLY A 46 3.07 1.95 13.99
CA GLY A 46 1.95 2.54 13.25
C GLY A 46 0.56 2.13 13.77
N LYS A 47 0.48 1.66 15.02
CA LYS A 47 -0.79 1.36 15.69
C LYS A 47 -1.62 2.64 15.80
N GLY A 48 -2.82 2.62 15.23
CA GLY A 48 -3.74 3.78 15.18
C GLY A 48 -3.56 4.72 13.98
N ASP A 49 -2.37 4.78 13.36
CA ASP A 49 -2.17 5.56 12.13
C ASP A 49 -2.97 4.98 10.96
N ILE A 50 -3.14 3.66 10.93
CA ILE A 50 -4.04 2.98 9.97
C ILE A 50 -5.47 3.49 10.10
N THR A 51 -5.96 3.74 11.31
CA THR A 51 -7.30 4.31 11.52
C THR A 51 -7.39 5.73 10.97
N ARG A 52 -6.34 6.54 11.12
CA ARG A 52 -6.27 7.89 10.52
C ARG A 52 -6.30 7.82 9.00
N ILE A 53 -5.51 6.94 8.39
CA ILE A 53 -5.49 6.72 6.93
C ILE A 53 -6.88 6.26 6.46
N PHE A 54 -7.49 5.31 7.16
CA PHE A 54 -8.84 4.81 6.84
C PHE A 54 -9.90 5.92 6.84
N ARG A 55 -9.86 6.84 7.82
CA ARG A 55 -10.76 8.01 7.85
C ARG A 55 -10.55 8.94 6.67
N LEU A 56 -9.30 9.17 6.26
CA LEU A 56 -8.98 9.97 5.07
C LEU A 56 -9.49 9.29 3.79
N SER A 57 -9.33 7.97 3.67
CA SER A 57 -9.86 7.20 2.54
C SER A 57 -11.38 7.31 2.41
N GLN A 58 -12.11 7.17 3.52
CA GLN A 58 -13.57 7.37 3.51
C GLN A 58 -13.97 8.80 3.10
N HIS A 59 -13.18 9.80 3.50
CA HIS A 59 -13.43 11.18 3.08
C HIS A 59 -13.21 11.35 1.58
N ILE A 60 -12.16 10.74 1.01
CA ILE A 60 -11.90 10.70 -0.43
C ILE A 60 -13.08 10.06 -1.16
N ASP A 61 -13.60 8.93 -0.69
CA ASP A 61 -14.72 8.23 -1.32
C ASP A 61 -15.98 9.12 -1.40
N LYS A 62 -16.29 9.85 -0.32
CA LYS A 62 -17.38 10.84 -0.32
C LYS A 62 -17.15 11.95 -1.35
N LEU A 63 -15.93 12.46 -1.47
CA LEU A 63 -15.60 13.49 -2.45
C LEU A 63 -15.70 12.96 -3.90
N ILE A 64 -15.29 11.72 -4.13
CA ILE A 64 -15.40 11.05 -5.44
C ILE A 64 -16.87 10.91 -5.81
N SER A 65 -17.70 10.39 -4.89
CA SER A 65 -19.15 10.26 -5.08
C SER A 65 -19.82 11.61 -5.38
N ASN A 66 -19.45 12.65 -4.63
CA ASN A 66 -19.95 14.01 -4.89
C ASN A 66 -19.52 14.53 -6.28
N LYS A 67 -18.29 14.22 -6.72
CA LYS A 67 -17.79 14.63 -8.03
C LYS A 67 -18.49 13.88 -9.17
N THR A 68 -18.79 12.59 -9.00
CA THR A 68 -19.50 11.78 -10.02
C THR A 68 -20.97 12.18 -10.16
N ALA A 69 -21.62 12.62 -9.07
CA ALA A 69 -22.99 13.14 -9.11
C ALA A 69 -23.12 14.47 -9.89
N LEU A 70 -22.05 15.27 -9.99
CA LEU A 70 -22.08 16.58 -10.67
C LEU A 70 -21.99 16.44 -12.21
N LYS A 71 -23.15 16.44 -12.88
CA LYS A 71 -23.25 16.40 -14.36
C LYS A 71 -23.35 17.79 -15.00
N GLY A 72 -23.07 17.88 -16.31
CA GLY A 72 -23.23 19.09 -17.12
C GLY A 72 -22.00 20.03 -17.18
N ARG A 73 -21.96 20.90 -18.20
CA ARG A 73 -20.83 21.82 -18.49
C ARG A 73 -20.69 22.91 -17.42
N GLN A 74 -21.80 23.42 -16.91
CA GLN A 74 -21.83 24.49 -15.89
C GLN A 74 -21.11 24.10 -14.58
N LYS A 75 -21.15 22.82 -14.20
CA LYS A 75 -20.53 22.32 -12.96
C LYS A 75 -19.05 21.95 -13.14
N LYS A 76 -18.41 22.27 -14.28
CA LYS A 76 -17.00 21.94 -14.59
C LYS A 76 -16.03 22.46 -13.55
N TYR A 77 -16.15 23.73 -13.17
CA TYR A 77 -15.25 24.35 -12.18
C TYR A 77 -15.37 23.68 -10.80
N LYS A 78 -16.59 23.34 -10.37
CA LYS A 78 -16.83 22.61 -9.12
C LYS A 78 -16.19 21.22 -9.13
N ARG A 79 -16.29 20.47 -10.24
CA ARG A 79 -15.62 19.17 -10.40
C ARG A 79 -14.10 19.30 -10.32
N GLN A 80 -13.52 20.31 -10.98
CA GLN A 80 -12.06 20.53 -10.92
C GLN A 80 -11.59 20.88 -9.50
N ARG A 81 -12.35 21.70 -8.76
CA ARG A 81 -12.04 22.00 -7.36
C ARG A 81 -12.08 20.75 -6.47
N LEU A 82 -13.06 19.86 -6.69
CA LEU A 82 -13.12 18.58 -5.97
C LEU A 82 -11.94 17.66 -6.33
N MET A 83 -11.52 17.61 -7.60
CA MET A 83 -10.34 16.84 -8.01
C MET A 83 -9.08 17.31 -7.30
N ARG A 84 -8.79 18.60 -7.32
CA ARG A 84 -7.62 19.16 -6.60
C ARG A 84 -7.64 18.80 -5.10
N LYS A 85 -8.82 18.82 -4.46
CA LYS A 85 -8.97 18.40 -3.07
C LYS A 85 -8.64 16.91 -2.88
N ILE A 86 -9.14 16.06 -3.76
CA ILE A 86 -8.87 14.62 -3.73
C ILE A 86 -7.38 14.35 -3.93
N ASP A 87 -6.74 15.01 -4.89
CA ASP A 87 -5.31 14.87 -5.17
C ASP A 87 -4.47 15.29 -3.95
N ASN A 88 -4.83 16.40 -3.29
CA ASN A 88 -4.17 16.85 -2.07
C ASN A 88 -4.32 15.85 -0.91
N LEU A 89 -5.47 15.19 -0.78
CA LEU A 89 -5.67 14.15 0.24
C LEU A 89 -4.83 12.90 -0.07
N PHE A 90 -4.74 12.49 -1.34
CA PHE A 90 -3.84 11.41 -1.75
C PHE A 90 -2.36 11.75 -1.50
N MET A 91 -1.95 12.98 -1.79
CA MET A 91 -0.61 13.48 -1.44
C MET A 91 -0.38 13.40 0.07
N ARG A 92 -1.37 13.82 0.87
CA ARG A 92 -1.28 13.74 2.34
C ARG A 92 -1.11 12.30 2.82
N ILE A 93 -1.88 11.35 2.29
CA ILE A 93 -1.74 9.92 2.63
C ILE A 93 -0.34 9.42 2.29
N ARG A 94 0.17 9.74 1.10
CA ARG A 94 1.54 9.36 0.69
C ARG A 94 2.59 9.96 1.62
N ASN A 95 2.50 11.25 1.92
CA ASN A 95 3.42 11.91 2.84
C ASN A 95 3.39 11.27 4.25
N LEU A 96 2.21 10.90 4.75
CA LEU A 96 2.09 10.21 6.04
C LEU A 96 2.78 8.84 6.01
N ILE A 97 2.58 8.06 4.94
CA ILE A 97 3.23 6.75 4.77
C ILE A 97 4.75 6.91 4.66
N ASP A 98 5.22 7.88 3.86
CA ASP A 98 6.65 8.16 3.69
C ASP A 98 7.31 8.61 4.98
N GLU A 99 6.61 9.42 5.79
CA GLU A 99 7.10 9.86 7.09
C GLU A 99 7.29 8.67 8.04
N VAL A 100 6.31 7.76 8.10
CA VAL A 100 6.39 6.53 8.90
C VAL A 100 7.57 5.67 8.43
N HIS A 101 7.69 5.41 7.13
CA HIS A 101 8.81 4.64 6.57
C HIS A 101 10.17 5.22 6.97
N LYS A 102 10.34 6.54 6.84
CA LYS A 102 11.61 7.22 7.16
C LYS A 102 11.93 7.14 8.65
N LYS A 103 10.94 7.39 9.51
CA LYS A 103 11.10 7.29 10.97
C LYS A 103 11.46 5.87 11.40
N VAL A 104 10.78 4.88 10.84
CA VAL A 104 11.01 3.46 11.15
C VAL A 104 12.37 3.01 10.66
N ALA A 105 12.76 3.34 9.43
CA ALA A 105 14.08 3.01 8.91
C ALA A 105 15.20 3.63 9.76
N LYS A 106 15.04 4.90 10.17
CA LYS A 106 16.01 5.56 11.05
C LYS A 106 16.08 4.91 12.43
N TRP A 107 14.93 4.58 13.03
CA TRP A 107 14.88 3.92 14.32
C TRP A 107 15.53 2.52 14.27
N LEU A 108 15.16 1.70 13.27
CA LEU A 108 15.69 0.35 13.09
C LEU A 108 17.21 0.34 12.91
N THR A 109 17.74 1.23 12.06
CA THR A 109 19.19 1.31 11.80
C THR A 109 19.99 1.90 12.96
N THR A 110 19.34 2.56 13.90
CA THR A 110 20.00 3.14 15.08
C THR A 110 20.01 2.16 16.25
N GLU A 111 18.91 1.42 16.43
CA GLU A 111 18.70 0.53 17.58
C GLU A 111 19.18 -0.91 17.31
N TYR A 112 19.03 -1.40 16.08
CA TYR A 112 19.23 -2.81 15.73
C TYR A 112 20.40 -3.01 14.79
N ARG A 113 21.22 -4.04 15.07
CA ARG A 113 22.34 -4.43 14.22
C ARG A 113 21.94 -5.46 13.18
N ILE A 114 21.02 -6.37 13.55
CA ILE A 114 20.54 -7.44 12.67
C ILE A 114 19.02 -7.34 12.60
N ILE A 115 18.50 -7.32 11.38
CA ILE A 115 17.07 -7.22 11.09
C ILE A 115 16.67 -8.43 10.25
N PHE A 116 15.79 -9.27 10.78
CA PHE A 116 15.18 -10.34 10.02
C PHE A 116 13.94 -9.81 9.30
N LEU A 117 13.97 -9.88 7.98
CA LEU A 117 12.82 -9.60 7.13
C LEU A 117 12.26 -10.92 6.62
N PRO A 118 10.96 -11.22 6.79
CA PRO A 118 10.33 -12.38 6.22
C PRO A 118 10.43 -12.29 4.69
N THR A 119 10.57 -13.44 4.05
CA THR A 119 10.53 -13.52 2.59
C THR A 119 9.14 -13.09 2.12
N PHE A 120 9.08 -11.86 1.63
CA PHE A 120 7.84 -11.27 1.15
C PHE A 120 7.57 -11.76 -0.28
N GLU A 121 6.75 -12.80 -0.42
CA GLU A 121 6.18 -13.22 -1.71
C GLU A 121 5.11 -12.23 -2.20
N SER A 122 5.37 -10.91 -2.12
CA SER A 122 4.45 -9.87 -2.58
C SER A 122 4.22 -9.94 -4.09
N SER A 123 5.22 -10.40 -4.86
CA SER A 123 5.10 -10.66 -6.30
C SER A 123 4.02 -11.70 -6.63
N HIS A 124 3.91 -12.79 -5.85
CA HIS A 124 2.87 -13.82 -6.03
C HIS A 124 1.51 -13.42 -5.42
N LYS A 125 1.51 -12.62 -4.34
CA LYS A 125 0.25 -12.13 -3.71
C LYS A 125 -0.43 -11.01 -4.52
N VAL A 126 0.33 -10.29 -5.35
CA VAL A 126 -0.13 -9.15 -6.17
C VAL A 126 -0.12 -9.46 -7.68
N ALA A 127 0.41 -10.62 -8.09
CA ALA A 127 0.27 -11.12 -9.45
C ALA A 127 -1.22 -11.22 -9.80
N LYS A 128 -1.69 -10.29 -10.62
CA LYS A 128 -3.03 -10.30 -11.20
C LYS A 128 -3.29 -11.68 -11.78
N SER A 129 -4.24 -12.41 -11.19
CA SER A 129 -4.79 -13.60 -11.82
C SER A 129 -5.13 -13.23 -13.26
N GLY A 130 -4.50 -13.93 -14.20
CA GLY A 130 -4.68 -13.69 -15.62
C GLY A 130 -6.17 -13.70 -15.95
N LYS A 131 -6.66 -12.58 -16.48
CA LYS A 131 -7.90 -12.42 -17.27
C LYS A 131 -8.94 -13.55 -17.14
N LYS A 132 -9.49 -13.82 -15.96
CA LYS A 132 -10.76 -14.58 -15.86
C LYS A 132 -11.86 -13.55 -15.65
N LYS A 133 -12.52 -13.16 -16.75
CA LYS A 133 -13.75 -12.37 -16.71
C LYS A 133 -14.75 -13.16 -15.86
N ARG A 134 -15.00 -12.74 -14.62
CA ARG A 134 -16.12 -13.26 -13.82
C ARG A 134 -17.39 -12.91 -14.62
N LYS A 135 -18.10 -13.91 -15.13
CA LYS A 135 -19.50 -13.75 -15.56
C LYS A 135 -20.29 -13.40 -14.29
N LEU A 136 -20.58 -12.12 -14.10
CA LEU A 136 -21.65 -11.70 -13.19
C LEU A 136 -22.95 -11.98 -13.95
N ASN A 137 -23.63 -13.03 -13.53
CA ASN A 137 -25.02 -13.29 -13.84
C ASN A 137 -25.85 -12.06 -13.46
N SER A 138 -26.31 -11.34 -14.47
CA SER A 138 -27.15 -10.15 -14.34
C SER A 138 -28.61 -10.56 -14.16
N CYS A 139 -29.15 -10.36 -12.97
CA CYS A 139 -30.59 -10.27 -12.76
C CYS A 139 -30.92 -8.92 -12.15
N VAL A 140 -30.77 -7.83 -12.92
CA VAL A 140 -31.66 -6.64 -12.85
C VAL A 140 -31.68 -6.01 -14.24
N SER A 141 -32.84 -6.07 -14.88
CA SER A 141 -33.16 -5.39 -16.14
C SER A 141 -33.32 -3.89 -15.89
N SER A 142 -32.55 -3.06 -16.63
CA SER A 142 -32.91 -1.67 -16.94
C SER A 142 -32.11 -1.20 -18.15
N PRO A 143 -32.77 -0.88 -19.29
CA PRO A 143 -32.09 -0.50 -20.52
C PRO A 143 -31.93 1.02 -20.59
N ASN A 144 -30.75 1.55 -20.26
CA ASN A 144 -30.13 2.69 -20.95
C ASN A 144 -28.90 3.22 -20.22
N ALA A 145 -27.71 3.06 -20.84
CA ALA A 145 -26.65 4.07 -20.96
C ALA A 145 -25.34 3.37 -21.30
N LYS A 146 -24.86 3.59 -22.53
CA LYS A 146 -23.47 3.30 -22.92
C LYS A 146 -22.53 4.09 -22.00
N LEU A 147 -21.76 3.39 -21.16
CA LEU A 147 -20.67 3.96 -20.37
C LEU A 147 -19.36 3.36 -20.84
N GLY A 148 -18.54 4.21 -21.47
CA GLY A 148 -17.17 3.92 -21.82
C GLY A 148 -16.36 3.52 -20.59
N THR A 149 -15.53 2.51 -20.80
CA THR A 149 -14.63 1.89 -19.84
C THR A 149 -13.61 2.89 -19.29
N ASN A 150 -13.79 3.34 -18.04
CA ASN A 150 -12.73 4.01 -17.29
C ASN A 150 -11.84 2.96 -16.63
N HIS A 151 -10.84 2.51 -17.38
CA HIS A 151 -9.77 1.63 -16.90
C HIS A 151 -8.69 2.44 -16.15
N VAL A 152 -9.07 3.19 -15.10
CA VAL A 152 -8.10 3.91 -14.25
C VAL A 152 -8.64 3.97 -12.82
N SER A 153 -8.63 2.84 -12.11
CA SER A 153 -8.84 2.77 -10.65
C SER A 153 -8.42 1.39 -10.15
N ASN A 154 -7.10 1.16 -10.05
CA ASN A 154 -6.43 0.15 -9.21
C ASN A 154 -5.01 -0.12 -9.72
N LYS A 155 -4.21 0.92 -9.89
CA LYS A 155 -2.78 0.79 -10.22
C LYS A 155 -1.84 1.48 -9.23
N LEU A 156 -2.36 2.11 -8.18
CA LEU A 156 -1.57 2.91 -7.23
C LEU A 156 -1.53 2.35 -5.78
N LEU A 157 -2.18 1.21 -5.53
CA LEU A 157 -2.17 0.55 -4.22
C LEU A 157 -1.35 -0.75 -4.20
N SER A 158 -0.59 -1.05 -5.27
CA SER A 158 0.16 -2.31 -5.39
C SER A 158 1.65 -2.14 -5.69
N SER A 159 2.19 -0.92 -5.62
CA SER A 159 3.61 -0.65 -5.93
C SER A 159 4.43 -0.20 -4.71
N THR A 160 3.87 -0.28 -3.50
CA THR A 160 4.52 0.13 -2.24
C THR A 160 4.08 -0.74 -1.06
N LEU A 161 4.06 -2.07 -1.27
CA LEU A 161 4.10 -3.11 -0.24
C LEU A 161 4.99 -4.25 -0.75
#